data_AF-A0A8T8LLY5-F1
#
_entry.id   AF-A0A8T8LLY5-F1
#
_cell.length_a   1.000
_cell.length_b   1.000
_cell.length_c   1.000
_cell.angle_alpha   90.00
_cell.angle_beta   90.00
_cell.angle_gamma   90.00
#
_symmetry.space_group_name_H-M   'P 1'
#
loop_
_entity.id
_entity.type
_entity.pdbx_description
1 polymer ?
#
loop_
_entity_poly.entity_id
_entity_poly.type
_entity_poly.pdbx_seq_one_letter_code
_entity_poly.pdbx_strand_id
1 'polypeptide(L)'
;MVQIILTIPSDMYVSGTDGVGSSGQGKLSATFRLSPGETQSMSAQVYASSTGTRVIIADFLYYPAGHPEDERQLTGFSMEIEALESNLPGENVNGSTASSLITEFILVGISGLFLLVVGIRLLQ
;
A
#
# COMPACT_ATOMS: atom_id res chain seq x y z
N MET A 1 -11.73 -22.30 -10.48
CA MET A 1 -10.48 -21.71 -9.95
C MET A 1 -10.41 -20.29 -10.43
N VAL A 2 -9.88 -19.37 -9.63
CA VAL A 2 -9.72 -17.96 -9.99
C VAL A 2 -8.27 -17.60 -9.86
N GLN A 3 -7.71 -16.95 -10.87
CA GLN A 3 -6.39 -16.34 -10.79
C GLN A 3 -6.54 -14.82 -10.86
N ILE A 4 -5.85 -14.13 -9.95
CA ILE A 4 -5.75 -12.68 -9.97
C ILE A 4 -4.32 -12.33 -10.36
N ILE A 5 -4.17 -11.36 -11.25
CA ILE A 5 -2.88 -10.87 -11.74
C ILE A 5 -2.85 -9.36 -11.52
N LEU A 6 -1.89 -8.89 -10.73
CA LEU A 6 -1.59 -7.46 -10.60
C LEU A 6 -0.37 -7.12 -11.44
N THR A 7 -0.55 -6.18 -12.35
CA THR A 7 0.54 -5.56 -13.11
C THR A 7 0.90 -4.24 -12.46
N ILE A 8 2.15 -4.14 -12.03
CA ILE A 8 2.73 -3.04 -11.28
C ILE A 8 3.82 -2.40 -12.15
N PRO A 9 3.77 -1.07 -12.36
CA PRO A 9 4.78 -0.35 -13.14
C PRO A 9 6.22 -0.57 -12.63
N SER A 10 7.19 -0.49 -13.53
CA SER A 10 8.61 -0.77 -13.24
C SER A 10 9.27 0.23 -12.30
N ASP A 11 8.69 1.41 -12.10
CA ASP A 11 9.16 2.43 -11.17
C ASP A 11 8.53 2.30 -9.77
N MET A 12 7.79 1.20 -9.53
CA MET A 12 7.20 0.87 -8.24
C MET A 12 7.85 -0.37 -7.62
N TYR A 13 7.97 -0.35 -6.30
CA TYR A 13 8.51 -1.43 -5.49
C TYR A 13 7.38 -2.13 -4.72
N VAL A 14 7.48 -3.45 -4.57
CA VAL A 14 6.51 -4.25 -3.82
C VAL A 14 7.16 -4.85 -2.59
N SER A 15 6.50 -4.76 -1.43
CA SER A 15 6.89 -5.45 -0.21
C SER A 15 5.66 -6.05 0.49
N GLY A 16 5.89 -6.85 1.55
CA GLY A 16 4.83 -7.26 2.47
C GLY A 16 3.62 -7.92 1.79
N THR A 17 3.87 -8.98 1.02
CA THR A 17 2.86 -9.73 0.28
C THR A 17 2.19 -10.79 1.15
N ASP A 18 0.86 -10.87 1.11
CA ASP A 18 0.08 -11.96 1.70
C ASP A 18 -0.87 -12.57 0.67
N GLY A 19 -0.89 -13.91 0.59
CA GLY A 19 -1.70 -14.65 -0.37
C GLY A 19 -1.33 -14.48 -1.85
N VAL A 20 -0.18 -13.85 -2.17
CA VAL A 20 0.30 -13.66 -3.55
C VAL A 20 1.68 -14.23 -3.77
N GLY A 21 1.90 -14.82 -4.95
CA GLY A 21 3.23 -15.14 -5.46
C GLY A 21 3.74 -14.02 -6.37
N SER A 22 5.02 -13.69 -6.28
CA SER A 22 5.68 -12.83 -7.27
C SER A 22 6.16 -13.67 -8.44
N SER A 23 5.80 -13.27 -9.67
CA SER A 23 6.24 -13.91 -10.92
C SER A 23 7.39 -13.16 -11.61
N GLY A 24 7.94 -12.13 -10.95
CA GLY A 24 9.00 -11.26 -11.47
C GLY A 24 8.85 -9.82 -10.97
N GLN A 25 9.71 -8.91 -11.43
CA GLN A 25 9.53 -7.48 -11.18
C GLN A 25 8.24 -7.00 -11.86
N GLY A 26 7.34 -6.39 -11.09
CA GLY A 26 6.14 -5.75 -11.61
C GLY A 26 4.95 -6.68 -11.88
N LYS A 27 4.99 -7.97 -11.52
CA LYS A 27 3.83 -8.86 -11.67
C LYS A 27 3.60 -9.74 -10.45
N LEU A 28 2.51 -9.47 -9.74
CA LEU A 28 2.02 -10.32 -8.66
C LEU A 28 0.88 -11.19 -9.17
N SER A 29 0.84 -12.44 -8.74
CA SER A 29 -0.24 -13.33 -9.11
C SER A 29 -0.65 -14.20 -7.93
N ALA A 30 -1.95 -14.40 -7.77
CA ALA A 30 -2.51 -15.27 -6.76
C ALA A 30 -3.54 -16.19 -7.40
N THR A 31 -3.62 -17.41 -6.91
CA THR A 31 -4.55 -18.40 -7.46
C THR A 31 -5.34 -19.06 -6.36
N PHE A 32 -6.66 -19.02 -6.50
CA PHE A 32 -7.62 -19.43 -5.48
C PHE A 32 -8.53 -20.54 -6.02
N ARG A 33 -8.77 -21.53 -5.16
CA ARG A 33 -9.86 -22.49 -5.33
C ARG A 33 -10.95 -22.07 -4.35
N LEU A 34 -12.01 -21.48 -4.88
CA LEU A 34 -13.12 -20.94 -4.09
C LEU A 34 -14.31 -21.90 -4.09
N SER A 35 -14.88 -22.14 -2.93
CA SER A 35 -16.19 -22.77 -2.76
C SER A 35 -17.32 -21.73 -2.87
N PRO A 36 -18.58 -22.12 -3.16
CA PRO A 36 -19.70 -21.18 -3.18
C PRO A 36 -19.84 -20.43 -1.85
N GLY A 37 -19.83 -19.09 -1.90
CA GLY A 37 -19.92 -18.22 -0.72
C GLY A 37 -18.60 -17.99 0.01
N GLU A 38 -17.50 -18.61 -0.45
CA GLU A 38 -16.17 -18.37 0.11
C GLU A 38 -15.55 -17.09 -0.46
N THR A 39 -14.97 -16.28 0.42
CA THR A 39 -14.22 -15.07 0.06
C THR A 39 -12.75 -15.28 0.36
N GLN A 40 -11.89 -14.95 -0.59
CA GLN A 40 -10.44 -14.90 -0.39
C GLN A 40 -9.91 -13.50 -0.66
N SER A 41 -8.88 -13.12 0.08
CA SER A 41 -8.21 -11.84 -0.08
C SER A 41 -6.75 -12.03 -0.43
N MET A 42 -6.18 -11.00 -1.05
CA MET A 42 -4.75 -10.85 -1.24
C MET A 42 -4.34 -9.43 -0.90
N SER A 43 -3.10 -9.26 -0.44
CA SER A 43 -2.57 -7.93 -0.16
C SER A 43 -1.10 -7.81 -0.54
N ALA A 44 -0.70 -6.60 -0.90
CA ALA A 44 0.67 -6.23 -1.18
C ALA A 44 0.86 -4.75 -0.85
N GLN A 45 2.03 -4.41 -0.29
CA GLN A 45 2.42 -3.02 -0.09
C GLN A 45 3.19 -2.56 -1.32
N VAL A 46 2.80 -1.42 -1.88
CA VAL A 46 3.41 -0.85 -3.08
C VAL A 46 3.95 0.55 -2.78
N TYR A 47 5.13 0.83 -3.32
CA TYR A 47 5.87 2.07 -3.12
C TYR A 47 6.26 2.63 -4.48
N ALA A 48 6.26 3.95 -4.64
CA ALA A 48 6.73 4.65 -5.81
C ALA A 48 8.14 5.21 -5.56
N SER A 49 9.03 5.01 -6.53
CA SER A 49 10.40 5.55 -6.48
C SER A 49 10.50 7.01 -6.94
N SER A 50 9.44 7.58 -7.51
CA SER A 50 9.40 8.97 -7.97
C SER A 50 7.99 9.55 -7.91
N THR A 51 7.86 10.86 -8.14
CA THR A 51 6.57 11.56 -8.13
C THR A 51 5.79 11.35 -9.43
N GLY A 52 4.47 11.59 -9.38
CA GLY A 52 3.56 11.47 -10.53
C GLY A 52 2.52 10.35 -10.43
N THR A 53 1.81 10.15 -11.53
CA THR A 53 0.70 9.19 -11.65
C THR A 53 1.18 7.82 -12.11
N ARG A 54 0.74 6.76 -11.42
CA ARG A 54 0.90 5.36 -11.84
C ARG A 54 -0.44 4.68 -11.94
N VAL A 55 -0.53 3.74 -12.86
CA VAL A 55 -1.70 2.88 -13.01
C VAL A 55 -1.30 1.45 -12.69
N ILE A 56 -1.92 0.88 -11.66
CA ILE A 56 -1.86 -0.55 -11.36
C ILE A 56 -3.06 -1.21 -12.03
N ILE A 57 -2.83 -2.32 -12.72
CA ILE A 57 -3.89 -3.06 -13.42
C ILE A 57 -4.13 -4.39 -12.71
N ALA A 58 -5.39 -4.69 -12.40
CA ALA A 58 -5.82 -5.95 -11.85
C ALA A 58 -6.63 -6.73 -12.88
N ASP A 59 -6.09 -7.87 -13.33
CA ASP A 59 -6.75 -8.81 -14.22
C ASP A 59 -7.25 -10.02 -13.45
N PHE A 60 -8.41 -10.54 -13.86
CA PHE A 60 -9.05 -11.70 -13.25
C PHE A 60 -9.28 -12.78 -14.30
N LEU A 61 -8.76 -13.98 -14.07
CA LEU A 61 -8.97 -15.15 -14.91
C LEU A 61 -9.80 -16.17 -14.14
N TYR A 62 -10.89 -16.63 -14.74
CA TYR A 62 -11.74 -17.67 -14.20
C TYR A 62 -11.60 -18.94 -15.03
N TYR A 63 -11.33 -20.05 -14.35
CA TYR A 63 -11.25 -21.38 -14.92
C TYR A 63 -12.43 -22.22 -14.41
N PRO A 64 -13.40 -22.59 -15.28
CA PRO A 64 -14.50 -23.47 -14.92
C PRO A 64 -13.99 -24.83 -14.40
N ALA A 65 -14.76 -25.44 -13.50
CA ALA A 65 -14.40 -26.73 -12.94
C ALA A 65 -14.43 -27.82 -14.03
N GLY A 66 -13.35 -28.58 -14.16
CA GLY A 66 -13.23 -29.66 -15.16
C GLY A 66 -12.86 -29.20 -16.57
N HIS A 67 -12.80 -27.90 -16.83
CA HIS A 67 -12.54 -27.31 -18.15
C HIS A 67 -11.52 -26.16 -18.05
N PRO A 68 -10.24 -26.44 -17.72
CA PRO A 68 -9.20 -25.41 -17.66
C PRO A 68 -8.92 -24.75 -19.02
N GLU A 69 -9.26 -25.41 -20.13
CA GLU A 69 -9.20 -24.88 -21.49
C GLU A 69 -10.22 -23.75 -21.75
N ASP A 70 -11.31 -23.70 -20.99
CA ASP A 70 -12.38 -22.69 -21.11
C ASP A 70 -12.09 -21.47 -20.21
N GLU A 71 -10.87 -20.96 -20.26
CA GLU A 71 -10.46 -19.76 -19.53
C GLU A 71 -11.36 -18.57 -19.91
N ARG A 72 -11.88 -17.88 -18.89
CA ARG A 72 -12.62 -16.63 -19.05
C ARG A 72 -11.88 -15.51 -18.36
N GLN A 73 -11.41 -14.55 -19.15
CA GLN A 73 -10.97 -13.27 -18.60
C GLN A 73 -12.21 -12.46 -18.18
N LEU A 74 -12.27 -12.10 -16.90
CA LEU A 74 -13.26 -11.19 -16.37
C LEU A 74 -12.74 -9.75 -16.54
N THR A 75 -13.66 -8.79 -16.56
CA THR A 75 -13.30 -7.37 -16.65
C THR A 75 -12.37 -7.00 -15.49
N GLY A 76 -11.13 -6.67 -15.84
CA GLY A 76 -10.16 -6.11 -14.90
C GLY A 76 -10.53 -4.69 -14.49
N PHE A 77 -9.87 -4.20 -13.45
CA PHE A 77 -9.95 -2.78 -13.08
C PHE A 77 -8.56 -2.18 -12.96
N SER A 78 -8.48 -0.88 -13.22
CA SER A 78 -7.26 -0.09 -13.04
C SER A 78 -7.39 0.78 -11.79
N MET A 79 -6.31 0.87 -11.02
CA MET A 79 -6.18 1.77 -9.89
C MET A 79 -5.12 2.82 -10.22
N GLU A 80 -5.50 4.09 -10.11
CA GLU A 80 -4.58 5.20 -10.27
C GLU A 80 -4.03 5.63 -8.91
N ILE A 81 -2.71 5.79 -8.82
CA ILE A 81 -2.01 6.23 -7.63
C ILE A 81 -1.18 7.46 -7.99
N GLU A 82 -1.45 8.56 -7.32
CA GLU A 82 -0.65 9.78 -7.40
C GLU A 82 0.37 9.78 -6.25
N ALA A 83 1.66 9.69 -6.59
CA ALA A 83 2.74 9.81 -5.61
C ALA A 83 3.26 11.25 -5.60
N LEU A 84 3.15 11.91 -4.44
CA LEU A 84 3.61 13.29 -4.25
C LEU A 84 5.10 13.36 -3.90
N GLU A 85 5.66 12.29 -3.35
CA GLU A 85 7.07 12.12 -2.99
C GLU A 85 7.50 10.64 -3.13
N SER A 86 8.81 10.38 -3.17
CA SER A 86 9.34 9.00 -3.12
C SER A 86 9.03 8.40 -1.75
N ASN A 87 8.60 7.14 -1.72
CA ASN A 87 8.25 6.45 -0.48
C ASN A 87 8.90 5.07 -0.36
N LEU A 88 10.08 4.88 -0.97
CA LEU A 88 10.80 3.61 -0.88
C LEU A 88 11.09 3.23 0.59
N PRO A 89 10.93 1.95 0.97
CA PRO A 89 11.19 1.51 2.34
C PRO A 89 12.68 1.69 2.68
N GLY A 90 12.96 2.54 3.67
CA GLY A 90 14.32 2.88 4.12
C GLY A 90 14.85 4.23 3.61
N GLU A 91 14.09 4.95 2.79
CA GLU A 91 14.40 6.34 2.45
C GLU A 91 13.96 7.23 3.63
N ASN A 92 14.91 7.51 4.54
CA ASN A 92 14.70 8.55 5.55
C ASN A 92 14.51 9.88 4.81
N VAL A 93 13.30 10.44 4.89
CA VAL A 93 13.02 11.79 4.43
C VAL A 93 13.84 12.75 5.29
N ASN A 94 15.06 13.06 4.85
CA ASN A 94 15.88 14.13 5.42
C ASN A 94 15.30 15.48 4.95
N GLY A 95 14.09 15.78 5.41
CA GLY A 95 13.47 17.10 5.29
C GLY A 95 14.05 18.02 6.35
N SER A 96 15.00 18.87 5.97
CA SER A 96 15.44 20.00 6.79
C SER A 96 14.26 20.96 7.03
N THR A 97 13.83 21.03 8.29
CA THR A 97 13.20 22.14 9.02
C THR A 97 12.29 23.09 8.22
N ALA A 98 10.98 22.77 8.19
CA ALA A 98 9.95 23.80 8.28
C ALA A 98 9.47 23.83 9.74
N SER A 99 9.83 24.91 10.44
CA SER A 99 9.34 25.23 11.77
C SER A 99 7.82 25.33 11.73
N SER A 100 7.13 24.29 12.21
CA SER A 100 5.73 24.37 12.58
C SER A 100 5.65 24.10 14.07
N LEU A 101 5.34 25.14 14.83
CA LEU A 101 5.11 25.13 16.26
C LEU A 101 3.87 24.29 16.57
N ILE A 102 4.00 22.96 16.55
CA ILE A 102 3.00 22.07 17.14
C ILE A 102 3.29 21.98 18.63
N THR A 103 2.67 22.91 19.36
CA THR A 103 2.39 22.83 20.78
C THR A 103 1.85 21.43 21.10
N GLU A 104 2.64 20.67 21.83
CA GLU A 104 2.31 19.31 22.25
C GLU A 104 1.19 19.37 23.31
N PHE A 105 -0.06 19.17 22.90
CA PHE A 105 -1.17 18.97 23.83
C PHE A 105 -1.17 17.51 24.29
N ILE A 106 -0.51 17.24 25.41
CA ILE A 106 -0.66 15.95 26.09
C ILE A 106 -2.01 15.96 26.82
N LEU A 107 -3.03 15.36 26.20
CA LEU A 107 -4.32 15.12 26.83
C LEU A 107 -4.24 13.87 27.71
N VAL A 108 -3.77 14.03 28.95
CA VAL A 108 -3.98 13.02 30.00
C VAL A 108 -5.40 13.21 30.54
N GLY A 109 -6.35 12.38 30.07
CA GLY A 109 -7.47 12.00 30.95
C GLY A 109 -6.83 11.21 32.10
N ILE A 110 -7.00 11.56 33.37
CA ILE A 110 -8.24 11.74 34.12
C ILE A 110 -7.89 12.60 35.36
N SER A 111 -8.70 13.61 35.67
CA SER A 111 -8.75 14.35 36.95
C SER A 111 -7.42 14.89 37.53
N GLY A 112 -7.21 16.19 37.35
CA GLY A 112 -6.44 17.03 38.28
C GLY A 112 -5.02 17.39 37.86
N LEU A 113 -4.79 18.72 37.77
CA LEU A 113 -3.52 19.44 37.77
C LEU A 113 -2.85 19.69 36.41
N PHE A 114 -3.09 20.89 35.87
CA PHE A 114 -2.24 21.52 34.86
C PHE A 114 -0.97 22.05 35.54
N LEU A 115 0.21 21.53 35.17
CA LEU A 115 1.49 22.18 35.46
C LEU A 115 2.16 22.58 34.15
N LEU A 116 2.11 23.89 33.89
CA LEU A 116 2.79 24.58 32.80
C LEU A 116 4.21 24.93 33.26
N VAL A 117 5.22 24.24 32.73
CA VAL A 117 6.63 24.63 32.89
C VAL A 117 7.13 25.20 31.58
N VAL A 118 7.05 26.53 31.44
CA VAL A 118 7.67 27.28 30.34
C VAL A 118 9.15 27.44 30.65
N GLY A 119 9.99 26.66 29.98
CA GLY A 119 11.45 26.84 29.96
C GLY A 119 11.89 27.61 28.73
N ILE A 120 11.72 28.93 28.70
CA ILE A 120 12.39 29.78 27.70
C ILE A 120 13.85 29.95 28.13
N ARG A 121 14.77 29.28 27.43
CA ARG A 121 16.18 29.69 27.37
C ARG A 121 16.39 30.41 26.03
N LEU A 122 16.16 31.72 26.05
CA LEU A 122 16.88 32.64 25.17
C LEU A 122 18.34 32.63 25.61
N LEU A 123 19.24 32.14 24.76
CA LEU A 123 20.66 32.47 24.87
C LEU A 123 21.21 32.76 23.47
N GLN A 124 21.48 34.06 23.29
CA GLN A 124 22.55 34.72 22.52
C GLN A 124 22.68 34.43 21.03
#